data_AF-A0AAU0VXF2-F1
#
_entry.id   AF-A0AAU0VXF2-F1
#
_cell.length_a   1.000
_cell.length_b   1.000
_cell.length_c   1.000
_cell.angle_alpha   90.00
_cell.angle_beta   90.00
_cell.angle_gamma   90.00
#
_symmetry.space_group_name_H-M   'P 1'
#
loop_
_entity.id
_entity.type
_entity.pdbx_description
1 polymer ?
#
loop_
_entity_poly.entity_id
_entity_poly.type
_entity_poly.pdbx_seq_one_letter_code
_entity_poly.pdbx_strand_id
1 'polypeptide(L)'
;MDEQGSSLKFQMIMQNEATLDRDRALVAFMQARISERAETADKDERRLLVGVDRVLQEFSANFERAVLAERDDYFPGQIDALGWSLRCTAFAAFSEHPDFRMDFKP
;
A
#
# COMPACT_ATOMS: atom_id res chain seq x y z
N MET A 1 -20.29 30.04 -13.30
CA MET A 1 -20.66 28.93 -12.40
C MET A 1 -19.78 27.74 -12.77
N ASP A 2 -18.54 27.72 -12.27
CA ASP A 2 -17.57 26.61 -12.51
C ASP A 2 -16.74 26.27 -11.26
N GLU A 3 -16.88 27.05 -10.18
CA GLU A 3 -16.08 26.89 -8.96
C GLU A 3 -16.38 25.59 -8.20
N GLN A 4 -17.65 25.14 -8.21
CA GLN A 4 -18.04 23.88 -7.57
C GLN A 4 -17.44 22.65 -8.28
N GLY A 5 -17.38 22.66 -9.62
CA GLY A 5 -16.78 21.57 -10.40
C GLY A 5 -15.25 21.52 -10.27
N SER A 6 -14.60 22.68 -10.15
CA SER A 6 -13.15 22.78 -9.91
C SER A 6 -12.77 22.30 -8.49
N SER A 7 -13.55 22.71 -7.48
CA SER A 7 -13.33 22.29 -6.09
C SER A 7 -13.44 20.78 -5.88
N LEU A 8 -14.42 20.13 -6.52
CA LEU A 8 -14.61 18.68 -6.42
C LEU A 8 -13.47 17.89 -7.06
N LYS A 9 -12.99 18.34 -8.23
CA LYS A 9 -11.83 17.73 -8.91
C LYS A 9 -10.56 17.85 -8.06
N PHE A 10 -10.32 19.02 -7.48
CA PHE A 10 -9.15 19.25 -6.63
C PHE A 10 -9.17 18.36 -5.38
N GLN A 11 -10.32 18.22 -4.73
CA GLN A 11 -10.50 17.31 -3.59
C GLN A 11 -10.24 15.84 -3.97
N MET A 12 -10.72 15.40 -5.13
CA MET A 12 -10.50 14.02 -5.60
C MET A 12 -9.02 13.74 -5.88
N ILE A 13 -8.31 14.68 -6.51
CA ILE A 13 -6.86 14.56 -6.76
C ILE A 13 -6.09 14.45 -5.43
N MET A 14 -6.42 15.31 -4.46
CA MET A 14 -5.77 15.26 -3.14
C MET A 14 -6.04 13.96 -2.38
N GLN A 15 -7.26 13.42 -2.45
CA GLN A 15 -7.59 12.14 -1.81
C GLN A 15 -6.85 10.98 -2.45
N ASN A 16 -6.71 10.98 -3.77
CA ASN A 16 -5.94 9.99 -4.49
C ASN A 16 -4.45 10.06 -4.11
N GLU A 17 -3.86 11.26 -4.05
CA GLU A 17 -2.46 11.41 -3.66
C GLU A 17 -2.21 10.96 -2.21
N ALA A 18 -3.10 11.32 -1.26
CA ALA A 18 -2.98 10.87 0.11
C ALA A 18 -3.06 9.34 0.25
N THR A 19 -3.88 8.69 -0.59
CA THR A 19 -3.98 7.24 -0.65
C THR A 19 -2.68 6.62 -1.19
N LEU A 20 -2.15 7.18 -2.27
CA LEU A 20 -0.87 6.75 -2.86
C LEU A 20 0.29 6.90 -1.87
N ASP A 21 0.36 8.02 -1.16
CA ASP A 21 1.43 8.28 -0.18
C ASP A 21 1.36 7.32 1.00
N ARG A 22 0.16 6.99 1.47
CA ARG A 22 -0.03 5.96 2.49
C ARG A 22 0.45 4.61 1.99
N ASP A 23 0.06 4.20 0.79
CA ASP A 23 0.39 2.87 0.26
C ASP A 23 1.89 2.73 -0.08
N ARG A 24 2.52 3.80 -0.60
CA ARG A 24 3.98 3.90 -0.76
C ARG A 24 4.70 3.75 0.58
N ALA A 25 4.24 4.47 1.61
CA ALA A 25 4.84 4.40 2.93
C ALA A 25 4.66 3.03 3.60
N LEU A 26 3.49 2.40 3.40
CA LEU A 26 3.22 1.05 3.88
C LEU A 26 4.16 0.02 3.24
N VAL A 27 4.36 0.09 1.92
CA VAL A 27 5.31 -0.77 1.20
C VAL A 27 6.72 -0.58 1.74
N ALA A 28 7.19 0.66 1.84
CA ALA A 28 8.52 0.96 2.36
C ALA A 28 8.72 0.41 3.79
N PHE A 29 7.71 0.59 4.65
CA PHE A 29 7.72 0.06 6.02
C PHE A 29 7.86 -1.47 6.03
N MET A 30 7.02 -2.19 5.27
CA MET A 30 7.08 -3.66 5.25
C MET A 30 8.37 -4.18 4.61
N GLN A 31 8.91 -3.52 3.59
CA GLN A 31 10.19 -3.88 2.98
C GLN A 31 11.37 -3.69 3.94
N ALA A 32 11.33 -2.67 4.79
CA ALA A 32 12.32 -2.50 5.86
C ALA A 32 12.27 -3.68 6.85
N ARG A 33 11.06 -4.07 7.30
CA ARG A 33 10.88 -5.22 8.20
C ARG A 33 11.30 -6.54 7.57
N ILE A 34 11.05 -6.73 6.27
CA ILE A 34 11.54 -7.89 5.51
C ILE A 34 13.07 -7.91 5.49
N SER A 35 13.69 -6.77 5.21
CA SER A 35 15.15 -6.65 5.11
C SER A 35 15.84 -6.95 6.44
N GLU A 36 15.33 -6.38 7.54
CA GLU A 36 15.81 -6.67 8.90
C GLU A 36 15.71 -8.16 9.24
N ARG A 37 14.60 -8.80 8.88
CA ARG A 37 14.41 -10.22 9.15
C ARG A 37 15.32 -11.11 8.28
N ALA A 38 15.54 -10.72 7.02
CA ALA A 38 16.31 -11.50 6.05
C ALA A 38 17.77 -11.76 6.48
N GLU A 39 18.36 -10.86 7.29
CA GLU A 39 19.71 -10.99 7.84
C GLU A 39 19.87 -12.23 8.73
N THR A 40 18.81 -12.61 9.45
CA THR A 40 18.83 -13.72 10.43
C THR A 40 17.94 -14.90 10.04
N ALA A 41 17.19 -14.78 8.94
CA ALA A 41 16.28 -15.79 8.45
C ALA A 41 17.00 -17.07 7.98
N ASP A 42 16.39 -18.22 8.29
CA ASP A 42 16.77 -19.48 7.69
C ASP A 42 16.37 -19.55 6.20
N LYS A 43 16.67 -20.69 5.55
CA LYS A 43 16.43 -20.86 4.11
C LYS A 43 14.94 -20.78 3.74
N ASP A 44 14.07 -21.37 4.55
CA ASP A 44 12.64 -21.45 4.24
C ASP A 44 11.97 -20.11 4.53
N GLU A 45 12.32 -19.48 5.65
CA GLU A 45 11.88 -18.14 5.98
C GLU A 45 12.33 -17.12 4.93
N ARG A 46 13.59 -17.19 4.47
CA ARG A 46 14.08 -16.34 3.39
C ARG A 46 13.29 -16.53 2.09
N ARG A 47 12.88 -17.75 1.76
CA ARG A 47 12.01 -18.00 0.60
C ARG A 47 10.66 -17.33 0.76
N LEU A 48 10.07 -17.38 1.95
CA LEU A 48 8.80 -16.71 2.24
C LEU A 48 8.94 -15.19 2.16
N LEU A 49 9.99 -14.62 2.75
CA LEU A 49 10.29 -13.19 2.70
C LEU A 49 10.42 -12.67 1.25
N VAL A 50 11.11 -13.41 0.39
CA VAL A 50 11.19 -13.09 -1.05
C VAL A 50 9.80 -13.14 -1.72
N GLY A 51 8.96 -14.09 -1.33
CA GLY A 51 7.58 -14.17 -1.83
C GLY A 51 6.74 -12.96 -1.43
N VAL A 52 6.83 -12.53 -0.17
CA VAL A 52 6.14 -11.34 0.33
C VAL A 52 6.66 -10.09 -0.38
N ASP A 53 7.97 -9.90 -0.50
CA ASP A 53 8.55 -8.74 -1.19
C ASP A 53 8.10 -8.64 -2.65
N ARG A 54 7.96 -9.77 -3.36
CA ARG A 54 7.38 -9.78 -4.72
C ARG A 54 5.93 -9.26 -4.75
N VAL A 55 5.11 -9.64 -3.78
CA VAL A 55 3.73 -9.11 -3.68
C VAL A 55 3.75 -7.59 -3.45
N LEU A 56 4.69 -7.09 -2.65
CA LEU A 56 4.83 -5.65 -2.40
C LEU A 56 5.29 -4.90 -3.66
N GLN A 57 6.22 -5.49 -4.41
CA GLN A 57 6.66 -4.95 -5.69
C GLN A 57 5.50 -4.87 -6.69
N GLU A 58 4.74 -5.95 -6.85
CA GLU A 58 3.56 -5.98 -7.72
C GLU A 58 2.49 -4.97 -7.29
N PHE A 59 2.21 -4.87 -6.00
CA PHE A 59 1.29 -3.87 -5.46
C PHE A 59 1.77 -2.45 -5.83
N SER A 60 3.04 -2.14 -5.54
CA SER A 60 3.62 -0.81 -5.79
C SER A 60 3.73 -0.42 -7.27
N ALA A 61 4.01 -1.39 -8.15
CA ALA A 61 4.08 -1.17 -9.58
C ALA A 61 2.72 -0.78 -10.19
N ASN A 62 1.62 -1.05 -9.49
CA ASN A 62 0.26 -0.86 -9.98
C ASN A 62 -0.51 0.29 -9.32
N PHE A 63 0.08 1.00 -8.35
CA PHE A 63 -0.55 2.14 -7.65
C PHE A 63 -1.07 3.22 -8.59
N GLU A 64 -0.19 3.72 -9.46
CA GLU A 64 -0.53 4.82 -10.37
C GLU A 64 -1.54 4.38 -11.43
N ARG A 65 -1.41 3.13 -11.90
CA ARG A 65 -2.36 2.55 -12.85
C ARG A 65 -3.75 2.42 -12.25
N ALA A 66 -3.88 2.01 -10.99
CA ALA A 66 -5.17 1.89 -10.31
C ALA A 66 -5.88 3.25 -10.18
N VAL A 67 -5.13 4.32 -9.91
CA VAL A 67 -5.68 5.68 -9.80
C VAL A 67 -6.14 6.26 -11.14
N LEU A 68 -5.48 5.87 -12.24
CA LEU A 68 -5.79 6.36 -13.59
C LEU A 68 -6.84 5.52 -14.33
N ALA A 69 -7.16 4.33 -13.83
CA ALA A 69 -8.12 3.44 -14.45
C ALA A 69 -9.55 4.00 -14.37
N GLU A 70 -10.36 3.66 -15.36
CA GLU A 70 -11.75 4.09 -15.43
C GLU A 70 -12.59 3.45 -14.31
N ARG A 71 -13.65 4.14 -13.87
CA ARG A 71 -14.47 3.71 -12.72
C ARG A 71 -15.18 2.37 -12.91
N ASP A 72 -15.37 1.93 -14.15
CA ASP A 72 -16.02 0.65 -14.48
C ASP A 72 -15.00 -0.50 -14.65
N ASP A 73 -13.70 -0.22 -14.46
CA ASP A 73 -12.66 -1.25 -14.46
C ASP A 73 -12.69 -2.01 -13.13
N TYR A 74 -12.56 -3.34 -13.21
CA TYR A 74 -12.45 -4.21 -12.04
C TYR A 74 -11.06 -4.08 -11.36
N PHE A 75 -10.06 -3.64 -12.12
CA PHE A 75 -8.66 -3.60 -11.69
C PHE A 75 -8.39 -2.73 -10.44
N PRO A 76 -8.89 -1.49 -10.32
CA PRO A 76 -8.71 -0.67 -9.11
C PRO A 76 -9.23 -1.35 -7.85
N GLY A 77 -10.41 -1.99 -7.95
CA GLY A 77 -10.99 -2.71 -6.81
C GLY A 77 -10.12 -3.87 -6.33
N GLN A 78 -9.37 -4.52 -7.23
CA GLN A 78 -8.42 -5.57 -6.84
C GLN A 78 -7.20 -5.00 -6.12
N ILE A 79 -6.69 -3.86 -6.57
CA ILE A 79 -5.56 -3.17 -5.93
C ILE A 79 -5.99 -2.64 -4.55
N ASP A 80 -7.18 -2.05 -4.43
CA ASP A 80 -7.73 -1.61 -3.14
C ASP A 80 -7.91 -2.76 -2.16
N ALA A 81 -8.42 -3.90 -2.63
CA ALA A 81 -8.58 -5.10 -1.81
C ALA A 81 -7.23 -5.68 -1.34
N LEU A 82 -6.21 -5.67 -2.21
CA LEU A 82 -4.85 -6.04 -1.83
C LEU A 82 -4.27 -5.06 -0.80
N GLY A 83 -4.41 -3.75 -1.03
CA GLY A 83 -3.96 -2.71 -0.10
C GLY A 83 -4.63 -2.83 1.27
N TRP A 84 -5.93 -3.12 1.31
CA TRP A 84 -6.64 -3.43 2.56
C TRP A 84 -6.05 -4.64 3.27
N SER A 85 -5.82 -5.73 2.54
CA SER A 85 -5.26 -6.97 3.09
C SER A 85 -3.86 -6.78 3.67
N LEU A 86 -3.01 -5.99 2.98
CA LEU A 86 -1.67 -5.64 3.44
C LEU A 86 -1.72 -4.77 4.70
N ARG A 87 -2.62 -3.78 4.77
CA ARG A 87 -2.84 -2.97 5.98
C ARG A 87 -3.28 -3.80 7.17
N CYS A 88 -4.22 -4.72 6.98
CA CYS A 88 -4.66 -5.65 8.03
C CYS A 88 -3.49 -6.48 8.56
N THR A 89 -2.67 -7.01 7.65
CA THR A 89 -1.50 -7.82 7.98
C THR A 89 -0.46 -7.00 8.73
N ALA A 90 -0.14 -5.81 8.23
CA ALA A 90 0.83 -4.91 8.85
C ALA A 90 0.38 -4.47 10.25
N PHE A 91 -0.91 -4.15 10.42
CA PHE A 91 -1.45 -3.80 11.73
C PHE A 91 -1.38 -4.97 12.71
N ALA A 92 -1.76 -6.17 12.28
CA ALA A 92 -1.72 -7.36 13.13
C ALA A 92 -0.28 -7.72 13.55
N ALA A 93 0.70 -7.57 12.65
CA ALA A 93 2.08 -7.96 12.91
C ALA A 93 2.90 -6.86 13.61
N PHE A 94 2.60 -5.58 13.38
CA PHE A 94 3.50 -4.47 13.71
C PHE A 94 2.84 -3.28 14.40
N SER A 95 1.59 -3.37 14.86
CA SER A 95 0.92 -2.23 15.53
C SER A 95 1.66 -1.67 16.76
N GLU A 96 2.50 -2.48 17.41
CA GLU A 96 3.34 -2.06 18.54
C GLU A 96 4.76 -1.62 18.13
N HIS A 97 5.09 -1.69 16.83
CA HIS A 97 6.39 -1.29 16.32
C HIS A 97 6.54 0.24 16.36
N PRO A 98 7.68 0.81 16.82
CA PRO A 98 7.84 2.27 16.96
C PRO A 98 7.67 3.06 15.66
N ASP A 99 8.12 2.50 14.53
CA ASP A 99 7.96 3.13 13.21
C ASP A 99 6.58 2.91 12.56
N PHE A 100 5.68 2.15 13.21
CA PHE A 100 4.37 1.90 12.63
C PHE A 100 3.52 3.18 12.66
N ARG A 101 2.99 3.58 11.51
CA ARG A 101 2.14 4.77 11.40
C ARG A 101 0.67 4.37 11.54
N MET A 102 -0.08 5.12 12.35
CA MET A 102 -1.50 4.83 12.60
C MET A 102 -2.41 4.99 11.38
N ASP A 103 -1.96 5.72 10.35
CA ASP A 103 -2.67 5.83 9.08
C ASP A 103 -2.52 4.58 8.20
N PHE A 104 -1.65 3.63 8.55
CA PHE A 104 -1.62 2.28 7.97
C PHE A 104 -2.76 1.40 8.47
N LYS A 105 -3.43 1.78 9.55
CA LYS A 105 -4.57 1.02 10.07
C LYS A 105 -5.62 0.84 8.96
N PRO A 106 -6.21 -0.37 8.81
CA PRO A 106 -7.26 -0.63 7.82
C PRO A 106 -8.40 0.38 7.91
#